data_AF-A0A1G2ZBF4-F1
#
_entry.id   AF-A0A1G2ZBF4-F1
#
_cell.length_a   1.000
_cell.length_b   1.000
_cell.length_c   1.000
_cell.angle_alpha   90.00
_cell.angle_beta   90.00
_cell.angle_gamma   90.00
#
_symmetry.space_group_name_H-M   'P 1'
#
loop_
_entity.id
_entity.type
_entity.pdbx_description
1 polymer ?
#
loop_
_entity_poly.entity_id
_entity_poly.type
_entity_poly.pdbx_seq_one_letter_code
_entity_poly.pdbx_strand_id
1 'polypeptide(L)'
;MRRRNIHYYLIKAVRTSGWLLLPLMILYMVSGFAILGDFGLNRLIEPNMAKLIHRDFSWPLAVLFLVHCPVAIYFALRRWGWIRARTCK
;
A
#
# COMPACT_ATOMS: atom_id res chain seq x y z
N MET A 1 30.54 -11.39 -6.88
CA MET A 1 29.33 -10.76 -6.31
C MET A 1 28.51 -10.12 -7.42
N ARG A 2 27.38 -10.74 -7.78
CA ARG A 2 26.47 -10.29 -8.85
C ARG A 2 25.88 -8.93 -8.44
N ARG A 3 26.20 -7.83 -9.16
CA ARG A 3 25.52 -6.54 -9.02
C ARG A 3 24.02 -6.77 -9.26
N ARG A 4 23.25 -7.07 -8.22
CA ARG A 4 21.78 -7.17 -8.33
C ARG A 4 21.29 -5.76 -8.59
N ASN A 5 20.86 -5.53 -9.82
CA ASN A 5 20.36 -4.25 -10.30
C ASN A 5 19.28 -3.75 -9.34
N ILE A 6 19.51 -2.58 -8.73
CA ILE A 6 18.59 -1.91 -7.81
C ILE A 6 17.16 -1.88 -8.39
N HIS A 7 17.04 -1.68 -9.71
CA HIS A 7 15.79 -1.79 -10.48
C HIS A 7 15.00 -3.09 -10.24
N TYR A 8 15.67 -4.24 -10.19
CA TYR A 8 15.01 -5.53 -9.96
C TYR A 8 14.32 -5.56 -8.60
N TYR A 9 14.96 -5.02 -7.56
CA TYR A 9 14.38 -4.94 -6.23
C TYR A 9 13.26 -3.91 -6.14
N LEU A 10 13.38 -2.75 -6.78
CA LEU A 10 12.30 -1.74 -6.78
C LEU A 10 11.04 -2.28 -7.49
N ILE A 11 11.19 -2.97 -8.61
CA ILE A 11 10.05 -3.58 -9.33
C ILE A 11 9.40 -4.65 -8.45
N LYS A 12 10.20 -5.52 -7.81
CA LYS A 12 9.70 -6.55 -6.91
C LYS A 12 8.99 -5.91 -5.71
N ALA A 13 9.58 -4.87 -5.12
CA ALA A 13 8.99 -4.12 -4.02
C ALA A 13 7.64 -3.53 -4.39
N VAL A 14 7.50 -2.85 -5.54
CA VAL A 14 6.21 -2.30 -6.01
C VAL A 14 5.17 -3.38 -6.19
N ARG A 15 5.54 -4.52 -6.80
CA ARG A 15 4.59 -5.60 -7.04
C ARG A 15 4.15 -6.24 -5.72
N THR A 16 5.08 -6.56 -4.82
CA THR A 16 4.76 -7.18 -3.53
C THR A 16 4.01 -6.22 -2.60
N SER A 17 4.42 -4.96 -2.51
CA SER A 17 3.72 -3.95 -1.69
C SER A 17 2.35 -3.63 -2.25
N GLY A 18 2.15 -3.57 -3.56
CA GLY A 18 0.82 -3.37 -4.15
C GLY A 18 -0.15 -4.51 -3.83
N TRP A 19 0.31 -5.76 -3.94
CA TRP A 19 -0.48 -6.94 -3.56
C TRP A 19 -0.81 -6.99 -2.08
N LEU A 20 0.07 -6.48 -1.21
CA LEU A 20 -0.16 -6.44 0.23
C LEU A 20 -1.04 -5.25 0.64
N LEU A 21 -0.92 -4.10 -0.06
CA LEU A 21 -1.68 -2.89 0.20
C LEU A 21 -3.17 -3.04 -0.16
N LEU A 22 -3.47 -3.79 -1.22
CA LEU A 22 -4.85 -4.01 -1.68
C LEU A 22 -5.76 -4.66 -0.62
N PRO A 23 -5.45 -5.85 -0.07
CA PRO A 23 -6.28 -6.46 0.98
C PRO A 23 -6.27 -5.63 2.27
N LEU A 24 -5.14 -4.99 2.60
CA LEU A 24 -5.01 -4.14 3.79
C LEU A 24 -5.95 -2.93 3.71
N MET A 25 -6.04 -2.31 2.53
CA MET A 25 -6.93 -1.18 2.27
C MET A 25 -8.40 -1.59 2.34
N ILE A 26 -8.75 -2.76 1.78
CA ILE A 26 -10.12 -3.29 1.88
C ILE A 26 -10.48 -3.53 3.35
N LEU A 27 -9.61 -4.19 4.12
CA LEU A 27 -9.86 -4.46 5.54
C LEU A 27 -9.99 -3.18 6.37
N TYR A 28 -9.16 -2.18 6.08
CA TYR A 28 -9.24 -0.86 6.70
C TYR A 28 -10.57 -0.15 6.37
N MET A 29 -11.03 -0.24 5.13
CA MET A 29 -12.31 0.33 4.70
C MET A 29 -13.50 -0.37 5.35
N VAL A 30 -13.50 -1.70 5.40
CA VAL A 30 -14.55 -2.50 6.06
C VAL A 30 -14.61 -2.21 7.57
N SER A 31 -13.46 -2.13 8.24
CA SER A 31 -13.41 -1.75 9.66
C SER A 31 -13.91 -0.33 9.91
N GLY A 32 -13.66 0.61 8.99
CA GLY A 32 -14.23 1.95 9.03
C GLY A 32 -15.76 1.94 8.97
N PHE A 33 -16.35 1.21 8.00
CA PHE A 33 -17.80 1.07 7.90
C PHE A 33 -18.41 0.34 9.11
N ALA A 34 -17.70 -0.63 9.68
CA ALA A 34 -18.12 -1.32 10.89
C ALA A 34 -18.19 -0.38 12.10
N ILE A 35 -17.27 0.59 12.23
CA ILE A 35 -17.30 1.61 13.31
C ILE A 35 -18.52 2.52 13.18
N LEU A 36 -18.86 2.93 11.94
CA LEU A 36 -20.03 3.75 11.67
C LEU A 36 -21.35 2.98 11.86
N GLY A 37 -21.28 1.65 11.98
CA GLY A 37 -22.45 0.78 12.06
C GLY A 37 -23.24 0.70 10.75
N ASP A 38 -22.66 1.19 9.67
CA ASP A 38 -23.27 1.23 8.35
C ASP A 38 -23.31 -0.18 7.74
N PHE A 39 -24.26 -0.43 6.84
CA PHE A 39 -24.50 -1.76 6.22
C PHE A 39 -24.79 -2.93 7.20
N GLY A 40 -25.11 -2.66 8.47
CA GLY A 40 -25.40 -3.71 9.46
C GLY A 40 -24.16 -4.47 9.96
N LEU A 41 -22.96 -3.97 9.67
CA LEU A 41 -21.69 -4.56 10.09
C LEU A 41 -21.48 -4.56 11.62
N ASN A 42 -22.23 -3.73 12.35
CA ASN A 42 -22.27 -3.73 13.82
C ASN A 42 -22.71 -5.09 14.42
N ARG A 43 -23.45 -5.91 13.65
CA ARG A 43 -23.81 -7.29 14.07
C ARG A 43 -22.68 -8.30 13.89
N LEU A 44 -21.72 -8.03 13.01
CA LEU A 44 -20.62 -8.94 12.68
C LEU A 44 -19.39 -8.69 13.55
N ILE A 45 -19.12 -7.44 13.91
CA ILE A 45 -17.96 -7.05 14.70
C ILE A 45 -18.39 -6.03 15.74
N GLU A 46 -18.07 -6.31 17.01
CA GLU A 46 -18.32 -5.37 18.09
C GLU A 46 -17.60 -4.04 17.80
N PRO A 47 -18.26 -2.88 17.94
CA PRO A 47 -17.71 -1.58 17.54
C PRO A 47 -16.37 -1.26 18.23
N ASN A 48 -16.17 -1.74 19.46
CA ASN A 48 -14.91 -1.61 20.19
C ASN A 48 -13.77 -2.39 19.51
N MET A 49 -14.03 -3.62 19.06
CA MET A 49 -13.08 -4.44 18.32
C MET A 49 -12.79 -3.87 16.93
N ALA A 50 -13.83 -3.39 16.23
CA ALA A 50 -13.65 -2.73 14.93
C ALA A 50 -12.73 -1.51 15.04
N LYS A 51 -12.86 -0.73 16.12
CA LYS A 51 -12.04 0.45 16.38
C LYS A 51 -10.58 0.11 16.71
N LEU A 52 -10.34 -0.95 17.47
CA LEU A 52 -8.98 -1.44 17.74
C LEU A 52 -8.30 -1.90 16.45
N ILE A 53 -8.96 -2.76 15.67
CA ILE A 53 -8.45 -3.24 14.39
C ILE A 53 -8.17 -2.06 13.46
N HIS A 54 -9.11 -1.13 13.31
CA HIS A 54 -8.92 0.03 12.44
C HIS A 54 -7.72 0.88 12.86
N ARG A 55 -7.57 1.15 14.17
CA ARG A 55 -6.43 1.91 14.70
C ARG A 55 -5.11 1.17 14.46
N ASP A 56 -5.05 -0.12 14.73
CA ASP A 56 -3.80 -0.88 14.61
C ASP A 56 -3.38 -1.08 13.16
N PHE A 57 -4.34 -1.27 12.25
CA PHE A 57 -4.06 -1.41 10.81
C PHE A 57 -3.75 -0.07 10.13
N SER A 58 -4.10 1.07 10.74
CA SER A 58 -3.76 2.40 10.20
C SER A 58 -2.26 2.58 10.00
N TRP A 59 -1.44 2.11 10.95
CA TRP A 59 0.01 2.28 10.91
C TRP A 59 0.69 1.41 9.85
N PRO A 60 0.45 0.08 9.79
CA PRO A 60 0.89 -0.76 8.68
C PRO A 60 0.45 -0.23 7.32
N LEU A 61 -0.80 0.23 7.20
CA LEU A 61 -1.33 0.81 5.97
C LEU A 61 -0.54 2.07 5.56
N ALA A 62 -0.33 2.99 6.49
CA ALA A 62 0.42 4.22 6.25
C ALA A 62 1.87 3.93 5.84
N VAL A 63 2.57 3.05 6.56
CA VAL A 63 3.95 2.67 6.25
C VAL A 63 4.05 2.02 4.88
N LEU A 64 3.16 1.07 4.59
CA LEU A 64 3.18 0.35 3.31
C LEU A 64 2.84 1.30 2.14
N PHE A 65 1.90 2.22 2.35
CA PHE A 65 1.56 3.26 1.38
C PHE A 65 2.73 4.20 1.12
N LEU A 66 3.40 4.67 2.19
CA LEU A 66 4.57 5.53 2.09
C LEU A 66 5.77 4.87 1.42
N VAL A 67 5.91 3.54 1.50
CA VAL A 67 6.94 2.81 0.75
C VAL A 67 6.51 2.57 -0.70
N HIS A 68 5.24 2.24 -0.93
CA HIS A 68 4.72 1.92 -2.27
C HIS A 68 4.67 3.16 -3.17
N CYS A 69 4.10 4.26 -2.68
CA CYS A 69 3.85 5.47 -3.48
C CYS A 69 5.11 6.07 -4.11
N PRO A 70 6.20 6.36 -3.38
CA PRO A 70 7.40 6.95 -3.98
C PRO A 70 8.03 6.06 -5.04
N VAL A 71 8.04 4.75 -4.83
CA VAL A 71 8.62 3.80 -5.78
C VAL A 71 7.73 3.68 -7.02
N ALA A 72 6.41 3.63 -6.85
CA ALA A 72 5.44 3.62 -7.95
C ALA A 72 5.48 4.93 -8.75
N ILE A 73 5.51 6.09 -8.07
CA ILE A 73 5.66 7.41 -8.67
C ILE A 73 6.97 7.49 -9.44
N TYR A 74 8.08 7.05 -8.86
CA TYR A 74 9.38 7.01 -9.55
C TYR A 74 9.29 6.23 -10.87
N PHE A 75 8.65 5.05 -10.88
CA PHE A 75 8.47 4.28 -12.11
C PHE A 75 7.50 4.95 -13.09
N ALA A 76 6.42 5.57 -12.62
CA ALA A 76 5.48 6.31 -13.46
C ALA A 76 6.17 7.50 -14.15
N LEU A 77 6.94 8.28 -13.39
CA LEU A 77 7.74 9.41 -13.88
C LEU A 77 8.80 8.97 -14.90
N ARG A 78 9.45 7.81 -14.68
CA ARG A 78 10.35 7.22 -15.68
C ARG A 78 9.59 6.80 -16.94
N ARG A 79 8.42 6.18 -16.80
CA ARG A 79 7.61 5.68 -17.93
C ARG A 79 7.05 6.82 -18.78
N TRP A 80 6.65 7.92 -18.16
CA TRP A 80 6.17 9.13 -18.85
C TRP A 80 7.29 9.99 -19.43
N GLY A 81 8.56 9.61 -19.23
CA GLY A 81 9.71 10.33 -19.76
C GLY A 81 10.05 11.62 -19.02
N TRP A 82 9.40 11.92 -17.90
CA TRP A 82 9.73 13.09 -17.05
C TRP A 82 11.11 12.95 -16.40
N ILE A 83 11.57 11.72 -16.13
CA ILE A 83 12.91 11.44 -15.63
C ILE A 83 13.71 10.75 -16.73
N ARG A 84 14.62 11.50 -17.38
CA ARG A 84 15.51 10.99 -18.42
C ARG A 84 16.42 9.90 -17.83
N ALA A 85 16.28 8.66 -18.30
CA ALA A 85 17.30 7.65 -18.07
C ALA A 85 18.58 8.18 -18.72
N ARG A 86 19.67 8.32 -17.95
CA ARG A 86 20.98 8.62 -18.51
C ARG A 86 21.43 7.41 -19.34
N THR A 87 20.98 7.35 -20.59
CA THR A 87 21.64 6.60 -21.64
C THR A 87 22.99 7.30 -21.86
N CYS A 88 24.05 6.74 -21.28
CA CYS A 88 25.38 6.94 -21.88
C CYS A 88 25.25 6.44 -23.32
N LYS A 89 25.54 7.34 -24.26
CA LYS A 89 25.81 6.98 -25.66
C LYS A 89 26.96 5.98 -25.72
#